data_AF-A0A2R6S0P4-F1
#
_entry.id   AF-A0A2R6S0P4-F1
#
_cell.length_a   1.000
_cell.length_b   1.000
_cell.length_c   1.000
_cell.angle_alpha   90.00
_cell.angle_beta   90.00
_cell.angle_gamma   90.00
#
_symmetry.space_group_name_H-M   'P 1'
#
loop_
_entity.id
_entity.type
_entity.pdbx_description
1 polymer ?
#
loop_
_entity_poly.entity_id
_entity_poly.type
_entity_poly.pdbx_seq_one_letter_code
_entity_poly.pdbx_strand_id
1 'polypeptide(L)'
;MAWECYPPSPHHTCDAWQADDSIIPIDAIPPDDSGPYFCIKIVTMFSTHTGSEDGEINTIESVVRAKTFMVPIEQLVDNNTSWLAISDMLTTVDIPISVQPNIIYRIDEGLASMACAGRTAVVRVLPVIVSIHVQDYIEDEDEDEDDHDEGADGSDVLELVLRESMGENTVPQVPASVAAVEALET
;
A
#
# COMPACT_ATOMS: atom_id res chain seq x y z
N MET A 1 -39.02 5.85 -0.73
CA MET A 1 -37.78 5.06 -0.56
C MET A 1 -37.11 5.04 -1.91
N ALA A 2 -36.11 5.90 -2.09
CA ALA A 2 -35.24 5.84 -3.26
C ALA A 2 -34.28 4.67 -3.01
N TRP A 3 -34.32 3.67 -3.87
CA TRP A 3 -33.27 2.69 -3.97
C TRP A 3 -32.14 3.44 -4.68
N GLU A 4 -31.12 3.84 -3.94
CA GLU A 4 -29.92 4.41 -4.53
C GLU A 4 -29.36 3.35 -5.48
N CYS A 5 -29.38 3.68 -6.77
CA CYS A 5 -28.76 2.87 -7.81
C CYS A 5 -27.26 2.86 -7.52
N TYR A 6 -26.77 1.82 -6.86
CA TYR A 6 -25.32 1.59 -6.85
C TYR A 6 -24.88 1.44 -8.31
N PRO A 7 -23.87 2.19 -8.76
CA PRO A 7 -23.30 1.96 -10.07
C PRO A 7 -22.88 0.48 -10.17
N PRO A 8 -23.06 -0.16 -11.34
CA PRO A 8 -22.63 -1.54 -11.53
C PRO A 8 -21.15 -1.67 -11.18
N SER A 9 -20.78 -2.78 -10.53
CA SER A 9 -19.39 -3.02 -10.18
C SER A 9 -18.51 -3.01 -11.44
N PRO A 10 -17.35 -2.32 -11.40
CA PRO A 10 -16.49 -2.21 -12.57
C PRO A 10 -16.04 -3.60 -13.05
N HIS A 11 -15.96 -3.79 -14.36
CA HIS A 11 -15.44 -5.03 -14.93
C HIS A 11 -13.95 -5.17 -14.63
N HIS A 12 -13.52 -6.35 -14.16
CA HIS A 12 -12.12 -6.57 -13.81
C HIS A 12 -11.58 -7.91 -14.30
N THR A 13 -10.27 -7.96 -14.54
CA THR A 13 -9.50 -9.18 -14.79
C THR A 13 -8.28 -9.23 -13.89
N CYS A 14 -7.86 -10.44 -13.50
CA CYS A 14 -6.70 -10.65 -12.63
C CYS A 14 -5.97 -11.92 -13.06
N ASP A 15 -4.69 -11.77 -13.39
CA ASP A 15 -3.79 -12.87 -13.73
C ASP A 15 -2.56 -12.83 -12.82
N ALA A 16 -2.12 -14.01 -12.36
CA ALA A 16 -0.94 -14.15 -11.52
C ALA A 16 -0.02 -15.24 -12.09
N TRP A 17 1.27 -14.94 -12.17
CA TRP A 17 2.27 -15.89 -12.67
C TRP A 17 3.63 -15.71 -11.99
N GLN A 18 4.41 -16.79 -11.98
CA GLN A 18 5.78 -16.76 -11.47
C GLN A 18 6.67 -16.00 -12.46
N ALA A 19 7.43 -15.03 -11.94
CA ALA A 19 8.36 -14.23 -12.71
C ALA A 19 9.80 -14.80 -12.60
N ASP A 20 10.74 -14.12 -13.24
CA ASP A 20 12.16 -14.36 -13.02
C ASP A 20 12.68 -13.56 -11.82
N ASP A 21 13.93 -13.81 -11.43
CA ASP A 21 14.55 -13.14 -10.28
C ASP A 21 14.83 -11.64 -10.52
N SER A 22 14.56 -11.10 -11.73
CA SER A 22 14.85 -9.69 -12.06
C SER A 22 13.97 -8.70 -11.32
N ILE A 23 12.81 -9.14 -10.81
CA ILE A 23 11.91 -8.29 -10.03
C ILE A 23 12.28 -8.21 -8.55
N ILE A 24 13.19 -9.07 -8.07
CA ILE A 24 13.58 -9.15 -6.66
C ILE A 24 14.54 -7.98 -6.36
N PRO A 25 14.20 -7.08 -5.42
CA PRO A 25 15.12 -6.00 -5.05
C PRO A 25 16.42 -6.56 -4.43
N ILE A 26 17.55 -5.91 -4.74
CA ILE A 26 18.90 -6.38 -4.37
C ILE A 26 19.08 -6.54 -2.85
N ASP A 27 18.35 -5.76 -2.04
CA ASP A 27 18.40 -5.77 -0.57
C ASP A 27 17.04 -6.08 0.08
N ALA A 28 16.19 -6.86 -0.60
CA ALA A 28 14.80 -7.08 -0.20
C ALA A 28 14.62 -7.89 1.09
N ILE A 29 15.61 -8.69 1.49
CA ILE A 29 15.51 -9.58 2.66
C ILE A 29 16.50 -9.10 3.73
N PRO A 30 16.04 -8.90 4.98
CA PRO A 30 16.94 -8.63 6.09
C PRO A 30 18.01 -9.73 6.22
N PRO A 31 19.26 -9.38 6.54
CA PRO A 31 20.35 -10.36 6.67
C PRO A 31 20.08 -11.41 7.75
N ASP A 32 19.28 -11.07 8.77
CA ASP A 32 18.96 -11.95 9.90
C ASP A 32 17.69 -12.79 9.71
N ASP A 33 16.94 -12.60 8.61
CA ASP A 33 15.69 -13.33 8.39
C ASP A 33 15.84 -14.46 7.38
N SER A 34 15.99 -15.68 7.87
CA SER A 34 16.12 -16.90 7.07
C SER A 34 14.80 -17.42 6.47
N GLY A 35 13.66 -16.77 6.71
CA GLY A 35 12.35 -17.20 6.23
C GLY A 35 12.20 -17.16 4.71
N PRO A 36 11.30 -17.97 4.12
CA PRO A 36 10.97 -17.88 2.72
C PRO A 36 9.92 -16.78 2.47
N TYR A 37 10.08 -16.07 1.35
CA TYR A 37 9.27 -14.90 1.00
C TYR A 37 8.64 -15.02 -0.39
N PHE A 38 7.50 -14.37 -0.60
CA PHE A 38 7.07 -13.94 -1.92
C PHE A 38 7.59 -12.52 -2.20
N CYS A 39 8.10 -12.32 -3.40
CA CYS A 39 8.29 -10.99 -3.98
C CYS A 39 7.17 -10.76 -5.00
N ILE A 40 6.14 -9.99 -4.64
CA ILE A 40 4.94 -9.81 -5.46
C ILE A 40 4.98 -8.42 -6.08
N LYS A 41 5.05 -8.35 -7.40
CA LYS A 41 4.85 -7.11 -8.15
C LYS A 41 3.42 -7.06 -8.67
N ILE A 42 2.61 -6.17 -8.09
CA ILE A 42 1.26 -5.90 -8.59
C ILE A 42 1.36 -4.78 -9.63
N VAL A 43 0.83 -5.02 -10.83
CA VAL A 43 0.69 -4.05 -11.90
C VAL A 43 -0.80 -3.89 -12.17
N THR A 44 -1.31 -2.69 -11.95
CA THR A 44 -2.72 -2.34 -12.15
C THR A 44 -2.86 -1.43 -13.34
N MET A 45 -3.87 -1.67 -14.16
CA MET A 45 -4.31 -0.80 -15.23
C MET A 45 -5.76 -0.40 -14.95
N PHE A 46 -6.02 0.89 -14.90
CA PHE A 46 -7.35 1.46 -14.78
C PHE A 46 -7.69 2.07 -16.13
N SER A 47 -8.87 1.77 -16.66
CA SER A 47 -9.35 2.35 -17.92
C SER A 47 -10.76 2.89 -17.80
N THR A 48 -11.03 4.02 -18.44
CA THR A 48 -12.37 4.58 -18.59
C THR A 48 -12.80 4.51 -20.05
N HIS A 49 -14.04 4.07 -20.27
CA HIS A 49 -14.63 4.00 -21.60
C HIS A 49 -15.83 4.93 -21.70
N THR A 50 -16.05 5.50 -22.88
CA THR A 50 -17.36 6.02 -23.25
C THR A 50 -17.94 5.16 -24.36
N GLY A 51 -19.21 4.83 -24.21
CA GLY A 51 -20.01 4.32 -25.32
C GLY A 51 -20.32 5.48 -26.26
N SER A 52 -19.93 5.37 -27.53
CA SER A 52 -20.52 6.20 -28.58
C SER A 52 -21.92 5.69 -28.91
N GLU A 53 -22.80 6.58 -29.40
CA GLU A 53 -24.14 6.21 -29.88
C GLU A 53 -24.10 5.15 -31.00
N ASP A 54 -22.95 4.98 -31.66
CA ASP A 54 -22.71 4.01 -32.72
C ASP A 54 -22.20 2.63 -32.23
N GLY A 55 -22.08 2.44 -30.90
CA GLY A 55 -21.66 1.17 -30.29
C GLY A 55 -20.15 0.92 -30.30
N GLU A 56 -19.34 1.89 -30.75
CA GLU A 56 -17.89 1.84 -30.60
C GLU A 56 -17.51 2.25 -29.16
N ILE A 57 -16.76 1.36 -28.49
CA ILE A 57 -16.19 1.59 -27.16
C ILE A 57 -14.82 2.25 -27.36
N ASN A 58 -14.70 3.53 -26.99
CA ASN A 58 -13.44 4.25 -27.05
C ASN A 58 -12.88 4.42 -25.63
N THR A 59 -11.62 4.00 -25.42
CA THR A 59 -10.89 4.26 -24.17
C THR A 59 -10.49 5.73 -24.13
N ILE A 60 -10.90 6.44 -23.09
CA ILE A 60 -10.63 7.87 -22.91
C ILE A 60 -9.33 8.07 -22.17
N GLU A 61 -9.19 7.37 -21.04
CA GLU A 61 -8.06 7.50 -20.15
C GLU A 61 -7.62 6.14 -19.65
N SER A 62 -6.30 5.99 -19.48
CA SER A 62 -5.72 4.81 -18.87
C SER A 62 -4.60 5.19 -17.92
N VAL A 63 -4.65 4.68 -16.70
CA VAL A 63 -3.62 4.88 -15.68
C VAL A 63 -3.01 3.53 -15.34
N VAL A 64 -1.67 3.45 -15.33
CA VAL A 64 -0.94 2.26 -14.90
C VAL A 64 -0.25 2.54 -13.57
N ARG A 65 -0.54 1.73 -12.56
CA ARG A 65 0.16 1.78 -11.25
C ARG A 65 0.88 0.46 -11.04
N ALA A 66 2.02 0.50 -10.36
CA ALA A 66 2.77 -0.71 -10.05
C ALA A 66 3.46 -0.59 -8.70
N LYS A 67 3.41 -1.66 -7.90
CA LYS A 67 4.09 -1.73 -6.61
C LYS A 67 4.59 -3.12 -6.33
N THR A 68 5.75 -3.19 -5.70
CA THR A 68 6.37 -4.45 -5.26
C THR A 68 6.23 -4.59 -3.75
N PHE A 69 5.87 -5.79 -3.33
CA PHE A 69 5.68 -6.19 -1.95
C PHE A 69 6.58 -7.38 -1.62
N MET A 70 7.14 -7.37 -0.41
CA MET A 70 7.84 -8.51 0.16
C MET A 70 7.01 -9.04 1.30
N VAL A 71 6.52 -10.28 1.17
CA VAL A 71 5.59 -10.86 2.14
C VAL A 71 6.05 -12.27 2.51
N PRO A 72 6.17 -12.61 3.81
CA PRO A 72 6.48 -13.97 4.22
C PRO A 72 5.49 -14.97 3.63
N ILE A 73 5.98 -16.13 3.16
CA ILE A 73 5.10 -17.14 2.52
C ILE A 73 3.98 -17.58 3.48
N GLU A 74 4.29 -17.73 4.76
CA GLU A 74 3.32 -18.12 5.79
C GLU A 74 2.11 -17.18 5.86
N GLN A 75 2.30 -15.86 5.67
CA GLN A 75 1.20 -14.91 5.73
C GLN A 75 0.20 -15.08 4.58
N LEU A 76 0.65 -15.62 3.44
CA LEU A 76 -0.13 -15.74 2.20
C LEU A 76 -0.60 -17.17 1.90
N VAL A 77 0.02 -18.17 2.53
CA VAL A 77 -0.35 -19.59 2.36
C VAL A 77 -1.18 -20.10 3.54
N ASP A 78 -1.08 -19.46 4.71
CA ASP A 78 -1.98 -19.77 5.83
C ASP A 78 -3.28 -18.98 5.67
N ASN A 79 -4.40 -19.70 5.49
CA ASN A 79 -5.74 -19.15 5.20
C ASN A 79 -6.24 -18.08 6.19
N ASN A 80 -5.66 -17.98 7.38
CA ASN A 80 -6.15 -17.06 8.41
C ASN A 80 -5.69 -15.61 8.17
N THR A 81 -4.62 -15.40 7.42
CA THR A 81 -4.03 -14.07 7.20
C THR A 81 -3.93 -13.66 5.74
N SER A 82 -4.03 -14.60 4.80
CA SER A 82 -3.83 -14.34 3.36
C SER A 82 -4.80 -13.29 2.82
N TRP A 83 -6.08 -13.39 3.19
CA TRP A 83 -7.10 -12.44 2.76
C TRP A 83 -6.76 -11.00 3.15
N LEU A 84 -6.38 -10.78 4.41
CA LEU A 84 -6.06 -9.45 4.92
C LEU A 84 -4.79 -8.89 4.27
N ALA A 85 -3.75 -9.71 4.15
CA ALA A 85 -2.50 -9.31 3.51
C ALA A 85 -2.71 -8.94 2.03
N ILE A 86 -3.49 -9.73 1.28
CA ILE A 86 -3.78 -9.44 -0.12
C ILE A 86 -4.67 -8.20 -0.23
N SER A 87 -5.69 -8.05 0.61
CA SER A 87 -6.55 -6.86 0.62
C SER A 87 -5.76 -5.57 0.90
N ASP A 88 -4.81 -5.61 1.84
CA ASP A 88 -3.92 -4.48 2.13
C ASP A 88 -3.04 -4.12 0.92
N MET A 89 -2.45 -5.13 0.26
CA MET A 89 -1.66 -4.91 -0.96
C MET A 89 -2.51 -4.30 -2.09
N LEU A 90 -3.74 -4.80 -2.29
CA LEU A 90 -4.67 -4.30 -3.30
C LEU A 90 -5.12 -2.87 -3.04
N THR A 91 -5.43 -2.56 -1.78
CA THR A 91 -5.81 -1.20 -1.35
C THR A 91 -4.64 -0.23 -1.56
N THR A 92 -3.41 -0.67 -1.31
CA THR A 92 -2.19 0.12 -1.52
C THR A 92 -1.93 0.48 -2.99
N VAL A 93 -2.51 -0.27 -3.94
CA VAL A 93 -2.46 0.05 -5.38
C VAL A 93 -3.82 0.52 -5.92
N ASP A 94 -4.67 1.01 -5.01
CA ASP A 94 -5.94 1.70 -5.26
C ASP A 94 -6.99 0.84 -5.98
N ILE A 95 -6.96 -0.48 -5.75
CA ILE A 95 -8.01 -1.37 -6.25
C ILE A 95 -9.29 -1.18 -5.40
N PRO A 96 -10.44 -0.86 -6.02
CA PRO A 96 -11.69 -0.64 -5.31
C PRO A 96 -12.11 -1.85 -4.46
N ILE A 97 -12.56 -1.59 -3.23
CA ILE A 97 -12.99 -2.63 -2.28
C ILE A 97 -14.11 -3.50 -2.87
N SER A 98 -14.96 -2.94 -3.74
CA SER A 98 -16.05 -3.66 -4.41
C SER A 98 -15.58 -4.82 -5.30
N VAL A 99 -14.38 -4.71 -5.91
CA VAL A 99 -13.82 -5.75 -6.80
C VAL A 99 -12.78 -6.64 -6.10
N GLN A 100 -12.26 -6.22 -4.95
CA GLN A 100 -11.23 -6.94 -4.21
C GLN A 100 -11.57 -8.41 -3.92
N PRO A 101 -12.80 -8.81 -3.49
CA PRO A 101 -13.06 -10.19 -3.08
C PRO A 101 -12.73 -11.24 -4.15
N ASN A 102 -13.05 -10.92 -5.41
CA ASN A 102 -12.77 -11.84 -6.53
C ASN A 102 -11.28 -11.85 -6.89
N ILE A 103 -10.63 -10.69 -6.87
CA ILE A 103 -9.19 -10.56 -7.13
C ILE A 103 -8.38 -11.28 -6.05
N ILE A 104 -8.75 -11.13 -4.78
CA ILE A 104 -8.11 -11.81 -3.65
C ILE A 104 -8.14 -13.31 -3.86
N TYR A 105 -9.31 -13.88 -4.20
CA TYR A 105 -9.44 -15.31 -4.46
C TYR A 105 -8.49 -15.81 -5.56
N ARG A 106 -8.35 -15.05 -6.66
CA ARG A 106 -7.45 -15.39 -7.77
C ARG A 106 -5.98 -15.35 -7.37
N ILE A 107 -5.59 -14.33 -6.60
CA ILE A 107 -4.23 -14.17 -6.11
C ILE A 107 -3.90 -15.30 -5.12
N ASP A 108 -4.78 -15.57 -4.16
CA ASP A 108 -4.62 -16.62 -3.15
C ASP A 108 -4.44 -18.00 -3.79
N GLU A 109 -5.31 -18.37 -4.73
CA GLU A 109 -5.21 -19.64 -5.47
C GLU A 109 -3.89 -19.73 -6.27
N GLY A 110 -3.50 -18.64 -6.94
CA GLY A 110 -2.25 -18.58 -7.70
C GLY A 110 -1.02 -18.73 -6.81
N LEU A 111 -0.96 -17.99 -5.70
CA LEU A 111 0.14 -18.04 -4.74
C LEU A 111 0.26 -19.41 -4.08
N ALA A 112 -0.85 -20.03 -3.69
CA ALA A 112 -0.85 -21.37 -3.10
C ALA A 112 -0.31 -22.42 -4.09
N SER A 113 -0.71 -22.33 -5.36
CA SER A 113 -0.21 -23.21 -6.44
C SER A 113 1.30 -23.03 -6.66
N MET A 114 1.76 -21.78 -6.73
CA MET A 114 3.18 -21.45 -6.90
C MET A 114 4.04 -21.84 -5.69
N ALA A 115 3.54 -21.67 -4.46
CA ALA A 115 4.21 -22.15 -3.26
C ALA A 115 4.38 -23.66 -3.27
N CYS A 116 3.37 -24.41 -3.69
CA CYS A 116 3.45 -25.88 -3.80
C CYS A 116 4.52 -26.31 -4.81
N ALA A 117 4.59 -25.64 -5.97
CA ALA A 117 5.64 -25.89 -6.96
C ALA A 117 7.03 -25.46 -6.45
N GLY A 118 7.11 -24.29 -5.81
CA GLY A 118 8.33 -23.70 -5.28
C GLY A 118 8.94 -24.48 -4.12
N ARG A 119 8.14 -25.16 -3.28
CA ARG A 119 8.64 -26.06 -2.22
C ARG A 119 9.49 -27.21 -2.75
N THR A 120 9.41 -27.53 -4.04
CA THR A 120 10.29 -28.53 -4.68
C THR A 120 11.67 -27.98 -5.03
N ALA A 121 11.84 -26.65 -5.03
CA ALA A 121 13.09 -25.96 -5.29
C ALA A 121 13.61 -25.28 -4.01
N VAL A 122 14.94 -25.24 -3.82
CA VAL A 122 15.58 -24.57 -2.65
C VAL A 122 15.64 -23.06 -2.90
N VAL A 123 14.48 -22.44 -3.10
CA VAL A 123 14.35 -21.02 -3.45
C VAL A 123 13.86 -20.25 -2.22
N ARG A 124 14.63 -19.24 -1.80
CA ARG A 124 14.31 -18.41 -0.62
C ARG A 124 13.25 -17.35 -0.93
N VAL A 125 13.20 -16.84 -2.16
CA VAL A 125 12.23 -15.82 -2.59
C VAL A 125 11.54 -16.29 -3.86
N LEU A 126 10.22 -16.35 -3.84
CA LEU A 126 9.42 -16.65 -5.01
C LEU A 126 8.96 -15.34 -5.68
N PRO A 127 9.51 -14.98 -6.85
CA PRO A 127 9.08 -13.81 -7.61
C PRO A 127 7.74 -14.08 -8.32
N VAL A 128 6.78 -13.18 -8.14
CA VAL A 128 5.43 -13.27 -8.69
C VAL A 128 5.03 -11.92 -9.28
N ILE A 129 4.42 -11.95 -10.46
CA ILE A 129 3.72 -10.78 -11.02
C ILE A 129 2.22 -11.03 -10.95
N VAL A 130 1.49 -10.02 -10.51
CA VAL A 130 0.03 -9.97 -10.52
C VAL A 130 -0.38 -8.81 -11.43
N SER A 131 -1.10 -9.11 -12.51
CA SER A 131 -1.64 -8.13 -13.43
C SER A 131 -3.13 -7.98 -13.21
N ILE A 132 -3.58 -6.76 -12.92
CA ILE A 132 -4.98 -6.44 -12.68
C ILE A 132 -5.41 -5.37 -13.67
N HIS A 133 -6.55 -5.57 -14.30
CA HIS A 133 -7.18 -4.55 -15.12
C HIS A 133 -8.56 -4.25 -14.56
N VAL A 134 -8.84 -2.99 -14.29
CA VAL A 134 -10.13 -2.48 -13.82
C VAL A 134 -10.66 -1.53 -14.90
N GLN A 135 -11.81 -1.86 -15.47
CA GLN A 135 -12.52 -1.04 -16.45
C GLN A 135 -13.58 -0.20 -15.77
N ASP A 136 -13.90 0.94 -16.37
CA ASP A 136 -14.90 1.88 -15.89
C ASP A 136 -14.58 2.39 -14.47
N TYR A 137 -13.28 2.60 -14.23
CA TYR A 137 -12.78 3.18 -12.99
C TYR A 137 -13.07 4.68 -12.97
N ILE A 138 -13.97 5.10 -12.09
CA ILE A 138 -14.18 6.51 -11.78
C ILE A 138 -13.32 6.80 -10.55
N GLU A 139 -12.27 7.59 -10.71
CA GLU A 139 -11.58 8.16 -9.56
C GLU A 139 -12.55 9.16 -8.96
N ASP A 140 -13.00 8.90 -7.73
CA ASP A 140 -13.77 9.90 -6.99
C ASP A 140 -12.81 11.09 -6.82
N GLU A 141 -12.95 12.11 -7.67
CA GLU A 141 -12.33 13.40 -7.41
C GLU A 141 -12.92 13.83 -6.07
N ASP A 142 -12.09 13.84 -5.03
CA ASP A 142 -12.43 14.51 -3.78
C ASP A 142 -12.84 15.92 -4.19
N GLU A 143 -14.15 16.19 -4.21
CA GLU A 143 -14.66 17.54 -4.37
C GLU A 143 -14.10 18.31 -3.18
N ASP A 144 -12.97 19.00 -3.41
CA ASP A 144 -12.49 20.06 -2.54
C ASP A 144 -13.72 20.95 -2.32
N GLU A 145 -14.32 20.86 -1.12
CA GLU A 145 -15.39 21.75 -0.68
C GLU A 145 -14.77 23.15 -0.56
N ASP A 146 -14.61 23.81 -1.71
CA ASP A 146 -14.18 25.18 -1.84
C ASP A 146 -15.21 26.08 -1.13
N ASP A 147 -14.75 26.64 -0.02
CA ASP A 147 -15.26 27.75 0.74
C ASP A 147 -16.21 28.68 -0.05
N HIS A 148 -17.50 28.64 0.28
CA HIS A 148 -18.41 29.75 0.02
C HIS A 148 -18.80 30.47 1.32
N ASP A 149 -18.15 31.62 1.44
CA ASP A 149 -18.20 32.65 2.48
C ASP A 149 -19.54 33.42 2.60
N GLU A 150 -19.69 34.06 3.76
CA GLU A 150 -20.54 35.19 4.20
C GLU A 150 -21.99 34.99 4.71
N GLY A 151 -22.13 35.13 6.04
CA GLY A 151 -23.38 35.41 6.74
C GLY A 151 -23.21 35.67 8.24
N ALA A 152 -22.61 36.82 8.59
CA ALA A 152 -22.25 37.29 9.93
C ALA A 152 -23.37 37.32 11.00
N ASP A 153 -23.03 37.00 12.27
CA ASP A 153 -23.33 37.85 13.43
C ASP A 153 -22.48 37.50 14.68
N GLY A 154 -21.65 38.46 15.11
CA GLY A 154 -21.47 38.85 16.51
C GLY A 154 -20.90 37.87 17.56
N SER A 155 -19.63 38.08 17.94
CA SER A 155 -19.21 38.45 19.31
C SER A 155 -17.93 37.74 19.82
N ASP A 156 -17.07 38.58 20.40
CA ASP A 156 -15.93 38.32 21.29
C ASP A 156 -14.58 37.85 20.71
N VAL A 157 -13.87 38.90 20.29
CA VAL A 157 -12.42 39.07 20.27
C VAL A 157 -11.81 38.84 21.67
N LEU A 158 -10.92 37.84 21.81
CA LEU A 158 -9.77 37.88 22.72
C LEU A 158 -8.63 37.08 22.05
N GLU A 159 -7.89 37.71 21.14
CA GLU A 159 -6.57 38.29 21.44
C GLU A 159 -5.53 37.22 21.81
N LEU A 160 -4.91 36.70 20.74
CA LEU A 160 -3.63 36.02 20.73
C LEU A 160 -2.60 36.85 21.49
N VAL A 161 -2.25 36.42 22.71
CA VAL A 161 -1.11 37.00 23.42
C VAL A 161 0.17 36.56 22.71
N LEU A 162 0.82 37.58 22.15
CA LEU A 162 2.09 37.55 21.46
C LEU A 162 3.21 36.96 22.32
N ARG A 163 4.04 36.19 21.61
CA ARG A 163 5.39 35.81 21.97
C ARG A 163 6.25 37.06 22.13
N GLU A 164 7.00 37.16 23.22
CA GLU A 164 8.43 37.49 23.30
C GLU A 164 8.79 37.91 24.73
N SER A 165 9.66 37.16 25.39
CA SER A 165 10.60 37.77 26.34
C SER A 165 11.89 36.96 26.41
N MET A 166 12.97 37.69 26.16
CA MET A 166 14.37 37.28 26.08
C MET A 166 14.93 36.73 27.41
N GLY A 167 15.95 35.89 27.29
CA GLY A 167 16.87 35.49 28.37
C GLY A 167 17.74 34.34 27.88
N GLU A 168 18.77 34.59 27.07
CA GLU A 168 20.15 34.92 27.48
C GLU A 168 20.83 33.85 28.37
N ASN A 169 21.86 33.23 27.78
CA ASN A 169 23.06 32.57 28.33
C ASN A 169 22.91 31.45 29.39
N THR A 170 23.32 30.24 29.03
CA THR A 170 24.66 29.68 29.35
C THR A 170 24.81 28.24 28.84
N VAL A 171 25.98 27.93 28.26
CA VAL A 171 26.43 26.58 27.84
C VAL A 171 27.16 25.89 29.04
N PRO A 172 27.70 24.67 28.90
CA PRO A 172 27.15 23.35 29.24
C PRO A 172 27.74 22.75 30.54
N GLN A 173 27.11 21.73 31.16
CA GLN A 173 27.83 20.81 32.06
C GLN A 173 27.37 19.35 31.96
N VAL A 174 28.34 18.50 31.64
CA VAL A 174 28.38 17.06 31.85
C VAL A 174 28.85 16.80 33.29
N PRO A 175 28.26 15.85 34.03
CA PRO A 175 28.95 15.23 35.15
C PRO A 175 29.53 13.87 34.73
N ALA A 176 30.86 13.81 34.76
CA ALA A 176 31.62 12.58 34.78
C ALA A 176 31.33 11.79 36.07
N SER A 177 31.09 10.48 35.95
CA SER A 177 31.20 9.56 37.09
C SER A 177 32.46 8.70 36.92
N VAL A 178 33.50 9.25 37.53
CA VAL A 178 34.74 8.70 38.10
C VAL A 178 34.92 7.18 38.06
N ALA A 179 36.03 6.77 37.44
CA ALA A 179 36.71 5.49 37.61
C ALA A 179 37.35 5.38 39.00
N ALA A 180 37.18 4.24 39.66
CA ALA A 180 38.01 3.85 40.81
C ALA A 180 39.14 2.94 40.31
N VAL A 181 40.37 3.37 40.57
CA VAL A 181 41.61 2.63 40.36
C VAL A 181 42.19 2.42 41.76
N GLU A 182 42.40 1.18 42.18
CA GLU A 182 43.39 0.89 43.23
C GLU A 182 44.31 -0.20 42.70
N ALA A 183 45.59 0.15 42.66
CA ALA A 183 46.72 -0.65 42.25
C ALA A 183 47.40 -1.23 43.49
N LEU A 184 47.93 -2.45 43.39
CA LEU A 184 49.04 -2.97 44.20
C LEU A 184 49.67 -4.11 43.39
N GLU A 185 50.68 -3.79 42.59
CA GLU A 185 52.12 -3.89 42.87
C GLU A 185 52.64 -5.34 42.97
N THR A 186 53.63 -5.56 42.10
CA THR A 186 54.57 -6.68 42.00
C THR A 186 55.40 -6.90 43.24
#